data_AF-A0A7C3WP23-F1
#
_entry.id   AF-A0A7C3WP23-F1
#
_cell.length_a   1.000
_cell.length_b   1.000
_cell.length_c   1.000
_cell.angle_alpha   90.00
_cell.angle_beta   90.00
_cell.angle_gamma   90.00
#
_symmetry.space_group_name_H-M   'P 1'
#
loop_
_entity.id
_entity.type
_entity.pdbx_description
1 polymer ?
#
loop_
_entity_poly.entity_id
_entity_poly.type
_entity_poly.pdbx_seq_one_letter_code
_entity_poly.pdbx_strand_id
1 'polypeptide(L)'
;MSFELGDKILERLRERFSPSSEEFIALWAREGGDPFRVLVAIIISQNTNEKNSFEAFRRLGSTVGLTPEAILKGGVGAVREAIKPAGLQDSKSAAIVEVARVTLEKYGGDLRRLLDLGEEAVRRELTAVKGIGYKTV
;
A
#
# COMPACT_ATOMS: atom_id res chain seq x y z
N MET A 1 32.91 10.00 -3.02
CA MET A 1 33.00 10.02 -1.54
C MET A 1 32.61 8.63 -1.06
N SER A 2 33.54 7.91 -0.43
CA SER A 2 33.23 6.67 0.29
C SER A 2 32.49 7.04 1.57
N PHE A 3 31.30 6.50 1.80
CA PHE A 3 30.57 6.69 3.05
C PHE A 3 30.93 5.56 4.03
N GLU A 4 32.22 5.42 4.39
CA GLU A 4 32.77 4.27 5.14
C GLU A 4 31.93 3.84 6.35
N LEU A 5 31.42 4.81 7.13
CA LEU A 5 30.57 4.50 8.29
C LEU A 5 29.15 4.06 7.88
N GLY A 6 28.57 4.69 6.86
CA GLY A 6 27.24 4.35 6.35
C GLY A 6 27.22 2.95 5.75
N ASP A 7 28.25 2.61 4.97
CA ASP A 7 28.42 1.28 4.39
C ASP A 7 28.55 0.22 5.48
N LYS A 8 29.32 0.50 6.53
CA LYS A 8 29.48 -0.39 7.68
C LYS A 8 28.20 -0.56 8.50
N ILE A 9 27.40 0.50 8.67
CA ILE A 9 26.08 0.39 9.33
C ILE A 9 25.17 -0.48 8.50
N LEU A 10 25.12 -0.27 7.18
CA LEU A 10 24.25 -1.03 6.29
C LEU A 10 24.63 -2.51 6.23
N GLU A 11 25.92 -2.82 6.19
CA GLU A 11 26.44 -4.19 6.27
C GLU A 11 25.93 -4.90 7.54
N ARG A 12 26.15 -4.29 8.72
CA ARG A 12 25.71 -4.87 10.00
C ARG A 12 24.20 -5.02 10.11
N LEU A 13 23.41 -4.10 9.54
CA LEU A 13 21.97 -4.21 9.51
C LEU A 13 21.53 -5.38 8.61
N ARG A 14 22.13 -5.55 7.43
CA ARG A 14 21.83 -6.66 6.51
C ARG A 14 22.19 -8.03 7.09
N GLU A 15 23.28 -8.13 7.83
CA GLU A 15 23.69 -9.38 8.50
C GLU A 15 22.71 -9.81 9.60
N ARG A 16 22.11 -8.83 10.30
CA ARG A 16 21.35 -9.09 11.53
C ARG A 16 19.84 -9.05 11.35
N PHE A 17 19.34 -8.33 10.36
CA PHE A 17 17.91 -8.19 10.09
C PHE A 17 17.58 -8.76 8.71
N SER A 18 16.66 -9.71 8.69
CA SER A 18 16.10 -10.30 7.47
C SER A 18 14.57 -10.25 7.58
N PRO A 19 13.95 -9.08 7.33
CA PRO A 19 12.50 -8.94 7.45
C PRO A 19 11.82 -9.89 6.47
N SER A 20 10.88 -10.69 6.95
CA SER A 20 10.19 -11.69 6.16
C SER A 20 8.81 -11.20 5.72
N SER A 21 8.25 -11.82 4.69
CA SER A 21 6.86 -11.61 4.29
C SER A 21 5.87 -12.13 5.34
N GLU A 22 6.26 -13.07 6.20
CA GLU A 22 5.43 -13.53 7.32
C GLU A 22 5.22 -12.44 8.39
N GLU A 23 6.19 -11.52 8.51
CA GLU A 23 6.15 -10.44 9.50
C GLU A 23 5.46 -9.18 9.00
N PHE A 24 5.57 -8.86 7.70
CA PHE A 24 5.12 -7.57 7.15
C PHE A 24 4.17 -7.73 5.97
N ILE A 25 2.94 -7.20 6.10
CA ILE A 25 1.90 -7.31 5.08
C ILE A 25 2.31 -6.72 3.72
N ALA A 26 3.08 -5.63 3.72
CA ALA A 26 3.52 -4.98 2.49
C ALA A 26 4.54 -5.85 1.72
N LEU A 27 5.41 -6.56 2.45
CA LEU A 27 6.34 -7.51 1.85
C LEU A 27 5.60 -8.74 1.31
N TRP A 28 4.64 -9.26 2.08
CA TRP A 28 3.76 -10.33 1.62
C TRP A 28 2.96 -9.96 0.37
N ALA A 29 2.32 -8.79 0.36
CA ALA A 29 1.56 -8.32 -0.79
C ALA A 29 2.43 -8.16 -2.04
N ARG A 30 3.71 -7.80 -1.87
CA ARG A 30 4.69 -7.65 -2.96
C ARG A 30 5.01 -8.96 -3.66
N GLU A 31 5.00 -10.08 -2.95
CA GLU A 31 5.19 -11.41 -3.56
C GLU A 31 4.11 -11.73 -4.60
N GLY A 32 2.91 -11.16 -4.44
CA GLY A 32 1.81 -11.28 -5.40
C GLY A 32 2.01 -10.49 -6.71
N GLY A 33 3.04 -9.66 -6.81
CA GLY A 33 3.42 -8.97 -8.05
C GLY A 33 2.46 -7.86 -8.53
N ASP A 34 1.51 -7.44 -7.71
CA ASP A 34 0.53 -6.41 -8.03
C ASP A 34 0.78 -5.13 -7.20
N PRO A 35 1.29 -4.06 -7.82
CA PRO A 35 1.57 -2.80 -7.11
C PRO A 35 0.34 -2.16 -6.48
N PHE A 36 -0.86 -2.36 -7.04
CA PHE A 36 -2.08 -1.82 -6.47
C PHE A 36 -2.37 -2.48 -5.11
N ARG A 37 -2.24 -3.82 -5.05
CA ARG A 37 -2.38 -4.57 -3.80
C ARG A 37 -1.34 -4.17 -2.76
N VAL A 38 -0.10 -3.94 -3.19
CA VAL A 38 0.97 -3.44 -2.32
C VAL A 38 0.61 -2.08 -1.74
N LEU A 39 0.16 -1.13 -2.56
CA LEU A 39 -0.23 0.20 -2.11
C LEU A 39 -1.41 0.14 -1.13
N VAL A 40 -2.42 -0.69 -1.40
CA VAL A 40 -3.54 -0.93 -0.46
C VAL A 40 -3.04 -1.48 0.88
N ALA A 41 -2.12 -2.46 0.86
CA ALA A 41 -1.52 -2.99 2.08
C ALA A 41 -0.76 -1.90 2.88
N ILE A 42 0.00 -1.05 2.19
CA ILE A 42 0.73 0.07 2.83
C ILE A 42 -0.24 1.09 3.43
N ILE A 43 -1.33 1.45 2.75
CA ILE A 43 -2.34 2.38 3.29
C ILE A 43 -3.01 1.77 4.54
N ILE A 44 -3.33 0.48 4.51
CA ILE A 44 -3.91 -0.23 5.65
C ILE A 44 -2.97 -0.24 6.86
N SER A 45 -1.66 -0.47 6.65
CA SER A 45 -0.67 -0.60 7.73
C SER A 45 -0.31 0.69 8.46
N GLN A 46 -0.73 1.86 7.93
CA GLN A 46 -0.46 3.15 8.57
C GLN A 46 -1.04 3.21 10.00
N ASN A 47 -0.19 3.52 10.99
CA ASN A 47 -0.58 3.66 12.40
C ASN A 47 -1.35 2.45 12.96
N THR A 48 -0.96 1.23 12.56
CA THR A 48 -1.52 0.00 13.10
C THR A 48 -0.43 -1.08 13.22
N ASN A 49 -0.76 -2.19 13.85
CA ASN A 49 0.15 -3.34 13.93
C ASN A 49 -0.08 -4.32 12.77
N GLU A 50 0.90 -5.20 12.54
CA GLU A 50 0.86 -6.15 11.43
C GLU A 50 -0.32 -7.13 11.54
N LYS A 51 -0.62 -7.65 12.75
CA LYS A 51 -1.77 -8.53 12.99
C LYS A 51 -3.09 -7.91 12.49
N ASN A 52 -3.34 -6.65 12.82
CA ASN A 52 -4.52 -5.92 12.40
C ASN A 52 -4.50 -5.62 10.89
N SER A 53 -3.31 -5.38 10.33
CA SER A 53 -3.14 -5.12 8.90
C SER A 53 -3.44 -6.35 8.06
N PHE A 54 -2.89 -7.52 8.43
CA PHE A 54 -3.20 -8.81 7.81
C PHE A 54 -4.69 -9.10 7.87
N GLU A 55 -5.32 -8.94 9.03
CA GLU A 55 -6.74 -9.20 9.20
C GLU A 55 -7.60 -8.25 8.34
N ALA A 56 -7.29 -6.95 8.33
CA ALA A 56 -8.00 -5.98 7.51
C ALA A 56 -7.84 -6.26 6.00
N PHE A 57 -6.62 -6.58 5.55
CA PHE A 57 -6.34 -6.88 4.15
C PHE A 57 -7.04 -8.15 3.68
N ARG A 58 -7.02 -9.21 4.50
CA ARG A 58 -7.73 -10.47 4.26
C ARG A 58 -9.23 -10.25 4.16
N ARG A 59 -9.81 -9.51 5.13
CA ARG A 59 -11.23 -9.14 5.12
C ARG A 59 -11.59 -8.39 3.86
N LEU A 60 -10.85 -7.34 3.51
CA LEU A 60 -11.08 -6.54 2.30
C LEU A 60 -11.09 -7.42 1.04
N GLY A 61 -10.11 -8.32 0.89
CA GLY A 61 -10.07 -9.24 -0.25
C GLY A 61 -11.24 -10.21 -0.30
N SER A 62 -11.72 -10.69 0.84
CA SER A 62 -12.85 -11.62 0.88
C SER A 62 -14.24 -10.96 0.73
N THR A 63 -14.40 -9.70 1.15
CA THR A 63 -15.71 -9.04 1.19
C THR A 63 -15.93 -8.03 0.07
N VAL A 64 -14.88 -7.35 -0.38
CA VAL A 64 -14.93 -6.33 -1.44
C VAL A 64 -14.18 -6.79 -2.68
N GLY A 65 -12.99 -7.36 -2.48
CA GLY A 65 -12.02 -7.64 -3.54
C GLY A 65 -10.84 -6.65 -3.49
N LEU A 66 -9.76 -7.02 -4.17
CA LEU A 66 -8.50 -6.26 -4.17
C LEU A 66 -8.12 -5.72 -5.56
N THR A 67 -9.07 -5.64 -6.48
CA THR A 67 -8.87 -4.95 -7.77
C THR A 67 -9.40 -3.52 -7.68
N PRO A 68 -8.89 -2.59 -8.50
CA PRO A 68 -9.43 -1.23 -8.56
C PRO A 68 -10.94 -1.20 -8.81
N GLU A 69 -11.46 -2.04 -9.71
CA GLU A 69 -12.88 -2.12 -10.05
C GLU A 69 -13.71 -2.58 -8.86
N ALA A 70 -13.24 -3.61 -8.16
CA ALA A 70 -13.93 -4.18 -7.02
C ALA A 70 -14.01 -3.18 -5.86
N ILE A 71 -12.90 -2.50 -5.58
CA ILE A 71 -12.82 -1.45 -4.56
C ILE A 71 -13.70 -0.25 -4.91
N LEU A 72 -13.64 0.23 -6.15
CA LEU A 72 -14.46 1.38 -6.58
C LEU A 72 -15.95 1.05 -6.54
N LYS A 73 -16.34 -0.16 -6.98
CA LYS A 73 -17.72 -0.66 -6.93
C LYS A 73 -18.23 -0.83 -5.49
N GLY A 74 -17.39 -1.34 -4.58
CA GLY A 74 -17.74 -1.49 -3.17
C GLY A 74 -17.89 -0.14 -2.46
N GLY A 75 -17.15 0.86 -2.91
CA GLY A 75 -17.18 2.22 -2.38
C GLY A 75 -16.64 2.34 -0.96
N VAL A 76 -16.63 3.57 -0.45
CA VAL A 76 -15.98 3.91 0.83
C VAL A 76 -16.59 3.12 1.99
N GLY A 77 -17.91 2.96 2.04
CA GLY A 77 -18.59 2.28 3.14
C GLY A 77 -18.19 0.80 3.30
N ALA A 78 -18.16 0.04 2.20
CA ALA A 78 -17.79 -1.38 2.27
C ALA A 78 -16.30 -1.57 2.59
N VAL A 79 -15.44 -0.74 2.00
CA VAL A 79 -13.99 -0.74 2.28
C VAL A 79 -13.73 -0.40 3.74
N ARG A 80 -14.39 0.64 4.26
CA ARG A 80 -14.30 1.09 5.65
C ARG A 80 -14.64 -0.03 6.64
N GLU A 81 -15.75 -0.74 6.42
CA GLU A 81 -16.15 -1.84 7.31
C GLU A 81 -15.19 -3.03 7.23
N ALA A 82 -14.64 -3.32 6.04
CA ALA A 82 -13.66 -4.38 5.86
C ALA A 82 -12.34 -4.09 6.60
N ILE A 83 -11.86 -2.84 6.55
CA ILE A 83 -10.57 -2.44 7.13
C ILE A 83 -10.67 -1.96 8.58
N LYS A 84 -11.85 -2.02 9.20
CA LYS A 84 -12.09 -1.61 10.59
C LYS A 84 -11.05 -2.12 11.61
N PRO A 85 -10.52 -3.36 11.53
CA PRO A 85 -9.47 -3.83 12.45
C PRO A 85 -8.20 -2.97 12.43
N ALA A 86 -7.88 -2.34 11.30
CA ALA A 86 -6.67 -1.54 11.14
C ALA A 86 -6.79 -0.13 11.75
N GLY A 87 -7.97 0.31 12.19
CA GLY A 87 -8.20 1.66 12.70
C GLY A 87 -8.00 2.76 11.63
N LEU A 88 -8.39 4.00 11.96
CA LEU A 88 -8.39 5.14 11.02
C LEU A 88 -9.15 4.84 9.72
N GLN A 89 -10.19 4.01 9.81
CA GLN A 89 -10.90 3.49 8.65
C GLN A 89 -11.52 4.58 7.79
N ASP A 90 -11.89 5.73 8.35
CA ASP A 90 -12.48 6.84 7.58
C ASP A 90 -11.48 7.41 6.55
N SER A 91 -10.26 7.75 6.98
CA SER A 91 -9.24 8.29 6.08
C SER A 91 -8.65 7.23 5.16
N LYS A 92 -8.39 6.01 5.68
CA LYS A 92 -7.83 4.92 4.89
C LYS A 92 -8.77 4.44 3.79
N SER A 93 -10.06 4.29 4.07
CA SER A 93 -11.04 3.85 3.06
C SER A 93 -11.22 4.87 1.96
N ALA A 94 -11.27 6.17 2.30
CA ALA A 94 -11.32 7.24 1.32
C ALA A 94 -10.08 7.24 0.40
N ALA A 95 -8.88 7.09 0.98
CA ALA A 95 -7.63 7.02 0.21
C ALA A 95 -7.59 5.79 -0.71
N ILE A 96 -7.98 4.61 -0.21
CA ILE A 96 -8.00 3.36 -0.99
C ILE A 96 -8.95 3.46 -2.19
N VAL A 97 -10.16 4.00 -1.98
CA VAL A 97 -11.14 4.18 -3.06
C VAL A 97 -10.68 5.22 -4.08
N GLU A 98 -10.05 6.30 -3.61
CA GLU A 98 -9.52 7.33 -4.51
C GLU A 98 -8.35 6.80 -5.36
N VAL A 99 -7.44 6.01 -4.78
CA VAL A 99 -6.39 5.33 -5.55
C VAL A 99 -7.00 4.38 -6.59
N ALA A 100 -8.03 3.62 -6.23
CA ALA A 100 -8.74 2.74 -7.17
C ALA A 100 -9.32 3.54 -8.35
N ARG A 101 -9.97 4.67 -8.07
CA ARG A 101 -10.50 5.59 -9.07
C ARG A 101 -9.41 6.13 -10.00
N VAL A 102 -8.32 6.65 -9.44
CA VAL A 102 -7.18 7.17 -10.21
C VAL A 102 -6.55 6.08 -11.08
N THR A 103 -6.37 4.87 -10.52
CA THR A 103 -5.82 3.72 -11.23
C THR A 103 -6.67 3.35 -12.44
N LEU A 104 -8.01 3.35 -12.30
CA LEU A 104 -8.93 3.06 -13.40
C LEU A 104 -8.94 4.17 -14.45
N GLU A 105 -9.19 5.41 -14.02
CA GLU A 105 -9.41 6.52 -14.94
C GLU A 105 -8.17 6.92 -15.72
N LYS A 106 -6.99 6.93 -15.08
CA LYS A 106 -5.75 7.42 -15.70
C LYS A 106 -4.85 6.31 -16.21
N TYR A 107 -4.92 5.14 -15.60
CA TYR A 107 -3.99 4.04 -15.86
C TYR A 107 -4.70 2.77 -16.35
N GLY A 108 -6.00 2.84 -16.65
CA GLY A 108 -6.76 1.74 -17.24
C GLY A 108 -6.84 0.49 -16.36
N GLY A 109 -6.78 0.67 -15.03
CA GLY A 109 -6.85 -0.42 -14.05
C GLY A 109 -5.51 -1.06 -13.70
N ASP A 110 -4.40 -0.69 -14.38
CA ASP A 110 -3.07 -1.24 -14.09
C ASP A 110 -2.12 -0.16 -13.56
N LEU A 111 -1.87 -0.19 -12.25
CA LEU A 111 -0.99 0.76 -11.57
C LEU A 111 0.47 0.67 -12.04
N ARG A 112 0.89 -0.43 -12.69
CA ARG A 112 2.25 -0.53 -13.29
C ARG A 112 2.49 0.56 -14.32
N ARG A 113 1.46 0.99 -15.05
CA ARG A 113 1.58 2.08 -16.02
C ARG A 113 1.97 3.40 -15.38
N LEU A 114 1.61 3.63 -14.11
CA LEU A 114 2.10 4.79 -13.36
C LEU A 114 3.58 4.60 -12.98
N LEU A 115 3.96 3.41 -12.52
CA LEU A 115 5.36 3.11 -12.18
C LEU A 115 6.30 3.30 -13.36
N ASP A 116 5.86 2.94 -14.57
CA ASP A 116 6.63 3.10 -15.80
C ASP A 116 6.93 4.57 -16.16
N LEU A 117 6.18 5.53 -15.59
CA LEU A 117 6.42 6.97 -15.77
C LEU A 117 7.57 7.51 -14.89
N GLY A 118 8.10 6.69 -13.99
CA GLY A 118 9.23 7.03 -13.12
C GLY A 118 8.83 7.69 -11.80
N GLU A 119 9.81 7.78 -10.89
CA GLU A 119 9.61 8.14 -9.48
C GLU A 119 8.91 9.49 -9.29
N GLU A 120 9.29 10.54 -10.03
CA GLU A 120 8.69 11.86 -9.88
C GLU A 120 7.20 11.88 -10.24
N ALA A 121 6.81 11.14 -11.28
CA ALA A 121 5.41 11.02 -11.68
C ALA A 121 4.60 10.24 -10.64
N VAL A 122 5.16 9.13 -10.15
CA VAL A 122 4.56 8.32 -9.07
C VAL A 122 4.35 9.17 -7.82
N ARG A 123 5.38 9.91 -7.38
CA ARG A 123 5.31 10.82 -6.23
C ARG A 123 4.22 11.86 -6.39
N ARG A 124 4.23 12.58 -7.51
CA ARG A 124 3.24 13.64 -7.78
C ARG A 124 1.81 13.09 -7.79
N GLU A 125 1.59 11.96 -8.47
CA GLU A 125 0.26 11.37 -8.61
C GLU A 125 -0.27 10.84 -7.27
N LEU A 126 0.52 10.01 -6.58
CA LEU A 126 0.06 9.37 -5.35
C LEU A 126 -0.08 10.36 -4.19
N THR A 127 0.80 11.35 -4.07
CA THR A 127 0.68 12.37 -3.01
C THR A 127 -0.45 13.38 -3.25
N ALA A 128 -1.02 13.44 -4.45
CA ALA A 128 -2.24 14.22 -4.71
C ALA A 128 -3.48 13.59 -4.05
N VAL A 129 -3.43 12.30 -3.71
CA VAL A 129 -4.50 11.62 -2.98
C VAL A 129 -4.44 12.01 -1.51
N LYS A 130 -5.51 12.63 -1.00
CA LYS A 130 -5.62 13.00 0.42
C LYS A 130 -5.45 11.75 1.30
N GLY A 131 -4.47 11.79 2.18
CA GLY A 131 -4.13 10.66 3.07
C GLY A 131 -2.93 9.82 2.61
N ILE A 132 -2.34 10.12 1.45
CA ILE A 132 -1.09 9.54 0.98
C ILE A 132 0.00 10.60 1.00
N GLY A 133 1.08 10.34 1.74
CA GLY A 133 2.21 11.25 1.87
C GLY A 133 3.52 10.63 1.39
N TYR A 134 4.61 11.39 1.44
CA TYR A 134 5.94 10.95 0.97
C TYR A 134 6.46 9.67 1.61
N LYS A 135 6.08 9.37 2.85
CA LYS A 135 6.47 8.10 3.51
C LYS A 135 5.79 6.88 2.86
N THR A 136 4.64 7.08 2.23
CA THR A 136 3.83 6.03 1.61
C THR A 136 4.29 5.71 0.19
N VAL A 137 4.91 6.68 -0.49
CA VAL A 137 5.27 6.63 -1.91
C VAL A 137 6.77 6.40 -2.10
#